data_AF-A0AAW8EWP7-F1
#
_entry.id   AF-A0AAW8EWP7-F1
#
_cell.length_a   1.000
_cell.length_b   1.000
_cell.length_c   1.000
_cell.angle_alpha   90.00
_cell.angle_beta   90.00
_cell.angle_gamma   90.00
#
_symmetry.space_group_name_H-M   'P 1'
#
loop_
_entity.id
_entity.type
_entity.pdbx_description
1 polymer ?
#
loop_
_entity_poly.entity_id
_entity_poly.type
_entity_poly.pdbx_seq_one_letter_code
_entity_poly.pdbx_strand_id
1 'polypeptide(L)'
;MTFRTADGASYEGRDESGNETFRVSIPSDEHGYFGRECPVCQQIFRMHLDDYKALPDDLILTCPYCGHQEEHTSFVTSQQQERVMRVAQDAAMQLISEALGGLGRSGRSNKFVKITYRSMPFYPQPLPDIDEEQLVRERTCVTCGIRYAVFGEHSFCPVSGALDAGEVARDALGAEASKLSALDSIPGPQRAALREQGVFDRIAVDTLSRVVGVVERLARAEFERRVEPAGQILKGKGNVFQRLDDLADLYSAHLDIDPRLVPDVDWVLLTKLWATRHAHVHAGGLVDTKYLQIVNYSSLKVGQRIVVTADDARNAIRQAMILCSILAG
;
A
#
# COMPACT_ATOMS: atom_id res chain seq x y z
N MET A 1 -13.97 -30.56 30.11
CA MET A 1 -14.02 -31.12 28.74
C MET A 1 -12.66 -30.92 28.11
N THR A 2 -12.16 -31.85 27.30
CA THR A 2 -10.90 -31.67 26.56
C THR A 2 -11.24 -31.64 25.07
N PHE A 3 -11.12 -30.47 24.45
CA PHE A 3 -11.36 -30.31 23.03
C PHE A 3 -10.26 -31.01 22.23
N ARG A 4 -10.66 -31.71 21.17
CA ARG A 4 -9.76 -32.18 20.12
C ARG A 4 -9.64 -31.07 19.08
N THR A 5 -8.45 -30.58 18.86
CA THR A 5 -8.15 -29.50 17.89
C THR A 5 -7.32 -30.04 16.74
N ALA A 6 -7.44 -29.41 15.58
CA ALA A 6 -6.58 -29.68 14.44
C ALA A 6 -5.15 -29.17 14.69
N ASP A 7 -4.19 -29.63 13.89
CA ASP A 7 -2.84 -29.07 13.94
C ASP A 7 -2.88 -27.56 13.62
N GLY A 8 -2.10 -26.78 14.39
CA GLY A 8 -2.16 -25.31 14.37
C GLY A 8 -3.31 -24.68 15.18
N ALA A 9 -4.06 -25.44 15.98
CA ALA A 9 -4.98 -24.90 16.99
C ALA A 9 -4.82 -25.57 18.35
N SER A 10 -4.94 -24.80 19.44
CA SER A 10 -4.94 -25.30 20.82
C SER A 10 -6.10 -24.70 21.62
N TYR A 11 -6.56 -25.45 22.62
CA TYR A 11 -7.55 -24.99 23.59
C TYR A 11 -6.83 -24.45 24.83
N GLU A 12 -7.16 -23.24 25.25
CA GLU A 12 -6.45 -22.49 26.30
C GLU A 12 -7.24 -22.43 27.62
N GLY A 13 -8.40 -23.10 27.70
CA GLY A 13 -9.25 -23.10 28.89
C GLY A 13 -10.44 -22.15 28.75
N ARG A 14 -10.94 -21.66 29.88
CA ARG A 14 -12.02 -20.67 29.92
C ARG A 14 -11.51 -19.32 30.38
N ASP A 15 -12.04 -18.25 29.78
CA ASP A 15 -11.84 -16.89 30.26
C ASP A 15 -12.63 -16.61 31.56
N GLU A 16 -12.45 -15.42 32.13
CA GLU A 16 -13.13 -14.98 33.37
C GLU A 16 -14.65 -14.90 33.21
N SER A 17 -15.15 -14.78 31.98
CA SER A 17 -16.58 -14.75 31.64
C SER A 17 -17.17 -16.15 31.41
N GLY A 18 -16.33 -17.19 31.46
CA GLY A 18 -16.73 -18.58 31.24
C GLY A 18 -16.80 -19.01 29.77
N ASN A 19 -16.29 -18.20 28.84
CA ASN A 19 -16.20 -18.56 27.42
C ASN A 19 -15.02 -19.52 27.18
N GLU A 20 -15.18 -20.44 26.24
CA GLU A 20 -14.11 -21.36 25.83
C GLU A 20 -13.10 -20.62 24.92
N THR A 21 -11.83 -20.65 25.29
CA THR A 21 -10.76 -19.91 24.60
C THR A 21 -9.90 -20.85 23.76
N PHE A 22 -9.61 -20.43 22.52
CA PHE A 22 -8.77 -21.17 21.60
C PHE A 22 -7.67 -20.26 21.04
N ARG A 23 -6.49 -20.84 20.82
CA ARG A 23 -5.41 -20.21 20.07
C ARG A 23 -5.35 -20.86 18.71
N VAL A 24 -5.40 -20.05 17.65
CA VAL A 24 -5.28 -20.49 16.26
C VAL A 24 -4.01 -19.86 15.70
N SER A 25 -3.12 -20.67 15.14
CA SER A 25 -1.92 -20.16 14.48
C SER A 25 -2.30 -19.39 13.21
N ILE A 26 -1.50 -18.41 12.81
CA ILE A 26 -1.54 -17.84 11.47
C ILE A 26 -0.14 -18.05 10.90
N PRO A 27 0.02 -18.89 9.86
CA PRO A 27 1.31 -19.12 9.26
C PRO A 27 1.79 -17.84 8.54
N SER A 28 3.10 -17.63 8.56
CA SER A 28 3.75 -16.68 7.65
C SER A 28 4.12 -17.37 6.33
N ASP A 29 4.38 -16.58 5.30
CA ASP A 29 5.01 -17.03 4.06
C ASP A 29 6.50 -17.39 4.26
N GLU A 30 7.14 -17.81 3.17
CA GLU A 30 8.56 -18.18 3.11
C GLU A 30 9.52 -17.04 3.49
N HIS A 31 9.05 -15.79 3.44
CA HIS A 31 9.80 -14.58 3.81
C HIS A 31 9.49 -14.08 5.22
N GLY A 32 8.64 -14.80 5.98
CA GLY A 32 8.29 -14.45 7.36
C GLY A 32 7.18 -13.40 7.48
N TYR A 33 6.42 -13.13 6.42
CA TYR A 33 5.32 -12.17 6.42
C TYR A 33 3.95 -12.83 6.45
N PHE A 34 2.96 -12.15 7.04
CA PHE A 34 1.56 -12.57 7.04
C PHE A 34 0.65 -11.39 6.71
N GLY A 35 -0.52 -11.66 6.11
CA GLY A 35 -1.42 -10.61 5.64
C GLY A 35 -2.28 -9.96 6.71
N ARG A 36 -2.71 -8.75 6.37
CA ARG A 36 -3.65 -7.90 7.10
C ARG A 36 -4.52 -7.21 6.06
N GLU A 37 -5.82 -7.12 6.31
CA GLU A 37 -6.77 -6.50 5.40
C GLU A 37 -7.44 -5.31 6.09
N CYS A 38 -7.48 -4.15 5.44
CA CYS A 38 -8.15 -2.99 6.00
C CYS A 38 -9.68 -3.16 5.92
N PRO A 39 -10.42 -3.00 7.03
CA PRO A 39 -11.89 -3.16 7.02
C PRO A 39 -12.62 -2.06 6.21
N VAL A 40 -11.94 -0.94 5.90
CA VAL A 40 -12.54 0.20 5.18
C VAL A 40 -12.25 0.15 3.68
N CYS A 41 -10.99 0.04 3.28
CA CYS A 41 -10.61 0.07 1.86
C CYS A 41 -10.37 -1.31 1.25
N GLN A 42 -10.46 -2.39 2.05
CA GLN A 42 -10.29 -3.79 1.63
C GLN A 42 -8.93 -4.06 0.96
N GLN A 43 -7.96 -3.18 1.16
CA GLN A 43 -6.61 -3.40 0.66
C GLN A 43 -5.83 -4.27 1.64
N ILE A 44 -5.07 -5.21 1.08
CA ILE A 44 -4.20 -6.11 1.83
C ILE A 44 -2.81 -5.49 1.94
N PHE A 45 -2.23 -5.56 3.13
CA PHE A 45 -0.81 -5.32 3.39
C PHE A 45 -0.26 -6.50 4.21
N ARG A 46 1.06 -6.63 4.33
CA ARG A 46 1.68 -7.69 5.12
C ARG A 46 2.60 -7.10 6.18
N MET A 47 2.74 -7.81 7.28
CA MET A 47 3.67 -7.46 8.36
C MET A 47 4.61 -8.62 8.63
N HIS A 48 5.86 -8.34 8.97
CA HIS A 48 6.80 -9.38 9.37
C HIS A 48 6.37 -9.96 10.72
N LEU A 49 6.29 -11.29 10.82
CA LEU A 49 5.71 -11.99 11.94
C LEU A 49 6.44 -11.71 13.26
N ASP A 50 7.77 -11.73 13.24
CA ASP A 50 8.57 -11.49 14.46
C ASP A 50 8.45 -10.05 14.96
N ASP A 51 8.37 -9.08 14.03
CA ASP A 51 8.24 -7.68 14.39
C ASP A 51 6.86 -7.44 14.99
N TYR A 52 5.82 -8.04 14.38
CA TYR A 52 4.45 -7.98 14.88
C TYR A 52 4.31 -8.62 16.27
N LYS A 53 4.95 -9.77 16.54
CA LYS A 53 4.92 -10.42 17.86
C LYS A 53 5.59 -9.60 18.96
N ALA A 54 6.49 -8.69 18.61
CA ALA A 54 7.17 -7.81 19.55
C ALA A 54 6.35 -6.55 19.90
N LEU A 55 5.23 -6.31 19.21
CA LEU A 55 4.31 -5.21 19.47
C LEU A 55 3.39 -5.52 20.66
N PRO A 56 2.85 -4.49 21.34
CA PRO A 56 1.91 -4.71 22.45
C PRO A 56 0.58 -5.29 21.97
N ASP A 57 -0.17 -5.93 22.88
CA ASP A 57 -1.45 -6.56 22.58
C ASP A 57 -2.57 -5.55 22.26
N ASP A 58 -2.53 -4.34 22.81
CA ASP A 58 -3.50 -3.25 22.57
C ASP A 58 -3.13 -2.39 21.35
N LEU A 59 -2.46 -2.99 20.36
CA LEU A 59 -1.97 -2.31 19.17
C LEU A 59 -3.11 -1.77 18.29
N ILE A 60 -3.04 -0.46 18.00
CA ILE A 60 -3.79 0.18 16.93
C ILE A 60 -2.94 0.14 15.66
N LEU A 61 -3.48 -0.45 14.61
CA LEU A 61 -2.87 -0.43 13.28
C LEU A 61 -3.39 0.74 12.46
N THR A 62 -2.51 1.31 11.63
CA THR A 62 -2.87 2.28 10.59
C THR A 62 -2.85 1.58 9.23
N CYS A 63 -3.91 1.69 8.44
CA CYS A 63 -3.90 1.18 7.07
C CYS A 63 -2.84 1.93 6.23
N PRO A 64 -1.86 1.23 5.61
CA PRO A 64 -0.80 1.88 4.83
C PRO A 64 -1.29 2.75 3.67
N TYR A 65 -2.50 2.45 3.17
CA TYR A 65 -3.06 3.06 1.97
C TYR A 65 -3.98 4.25 2.30
N CYS A 66 -4.98 4.04 3.15
CA CYS A 66 -6.01 5.05 3.42
C CYS A 66 -5.86 5.76 4.77
N GLY A 67 -4.95 5.30 5.63
CA GLY A 67 -4.74 5.88 6.96
C GLY A 67 -5.82 5.54 7.99
N HIS A 68 -6.76 4.64 7.70
CA HIS A 68 -7.75 4.16 8.70
C HIS A 68 -7.04 3.54 9.90
N GLN A 69 -7.46 3.91 11.11
CA GLN A 69 -6.88 3.44 12.36
C GLN A 69 -7.88 2.64 13.15
N GLU A 70 -7.49 1.44 13.56
CA GLU A 70 -8.33 0.55 14.37
C GLU A 70 -7.49 -0.51 15.09
N GLU A 71 -8.09 -1.21 16.04
CA GLU A 71 -7.43 -2.34 16.71
C GLU A 71 -6.94 -3.37 15.69
N HIS A 72 -5.75 -3.91 15.91
CA HIS A 72 -5.12 -4.89 15.03
C HIS A 72 -5.98 -6.16 14.79
N THR A 73 -6.89 -6.49 15.71
CA THR A 73 -7.90 -7.56 15.62
C THR A 73 -8.95 -7.31 14.55
N SER A 74 -9.15 -6.06 14.13
CA SER A 74 -10.06 -5.69 13.03
C SER A 74 -9.42 -5.83 11.65
N PHE A 75 -8.09 -5.95 11.60
CA PHE A 75 -7.34 -6.15 10.37
C PHE A 75 -7.13 -7.64 10.09
N VAL A 76 -8.20 -8.38 9.85
CA VAL A 76 -8.15 -9.82 9.60
C VAL A 76 -8.57 -10.08 8.16
N THR A 77 -7.79 -10.90 7.46
CA THR A 77 -8.11 -11.27 6.07
C THR A 77 -9.26 -12.27 6.03
N SER A 78 -9.94 -12.33 4.89
CA SER A 78 -11.00 -13.33 4.68
C SER A 78 -10.53 -14.78 4.94
N GLN A 79 -9.32 -15.14 4.49
CA GLN A 79 -8.78 -16.49 4.69
C GLN A 79 -8.42 -16.78 6.16
N GLN A 80 -7.90 -15.78 6.88
CA GLN A 80 -7.66 -15.90 8.33
C GLN A 80 -8.98 -16.07 9.09
N GLN A 81 -10.02 -15.33 8.70
CA GLN A 81 -11.35 -15.46 9.29
C GLN A 81 -11.92 -16.88 9.06
N GLU A 82 -11.83 -17.41 7.85
CA GLU A 82 -12.26 -18.78 7.54
C GLU A 82 -11.51 -19.83 8.38
N ARG A 83 -10.21 -19.63 8.58
CA ARG A 83 -9.38 -20.50 9.43
C ARG A 83 -9.82 -20.50 10.89
N VAL A 84 -10.11 -19.33 11.45
CA VAL A 84 -10.63 -19.20 12.82
C VAL A 84 -12.03 -19.82 12.93
N MET A 85 -12.89 -19.56 11.94
CA MET A 85 -14.25 -20.11 11.90
C MET A 85 -14.26 -21.64 11.81
N ARG A 86 -13.26 -22.28 11.18
CA ARG A 86 -13.10 -23.74 11.19
C ARG A 86 -12.95 -24.29 12.62
N VAL A 87 -12.11 -23.66 13.45
CA VAL A 87 -11.90 -24.06 14.85
C VAL A 87 -13.18 -23.87 15.65
N ALA A 88 -13.88 -22.74 15.46
CA ALA A 88 -15.14 -22.47 16.14
C ALA A 88 -16.24 -23.52 15.79
N GLN A 89 -16.34 -23.90 14.51
CA GLN A 89 -17.28 -24.94 14.06
C GLN A 89 -16.97 -26.31 14.69
N ASP A 90 -15.69 -26.69 14.74
CA ASP A 90 -15.26 -27.95 15.34
C ASP A 90 -15.48 -27.99 16.86
N ALA A 91 -15.26 -26.86 17.54
CA ALA A 91 -15.57 -26.72 18.97
C ALA A 91 -17.08 -26.83 19.24
N ALA A 92 -17.91 -26.15 18.43
CA ALA A 92 -19.37 -26.21 18.54
C ALA A 92 -19.91 -27.63 18.34
N MET A 93 -19.38 -28.37 17.35
CA MET A 93 -19.75 -29.77 17.10
C MET A 93 -19.41 -30.68 18.28
N GLN A 94 -18.28 -30.45 18.95
CA GLN A 94 -17.91 -31.21 20.14
C GLN A 94 -18.83 -30.92 21.33
N LEU A 95 -19.21 -29.65 21.55
CA LEU A 95 -20.15 -29.27 22.60
C LEU A 95 -21.54 -29.90 22.38
N ILE A 96 -22.03 -29.89 21.14
CA ILE A 96 -23.30 -30.54 20.77
C ILE A 96 -23.23 -32.06 21.02
N SER A 97 -22.14 -32.71 20.61
CA SER A 97 -21.92 -34.15 20.81
C SER A 97 -21.91 -34.54 22.30
N GLU A 98 -21.26 -33.73 23.15
CA GLU A 98 -21.24 -33.97 24.60
C GLU A 98 -22.63 -33.80 25.22
N ALA A 99 -23.35 -32.74 24.87
CA ALA A 99 -24.71 -32.51 25.35
C ALA A 99 -25.65 -33.67 24.98
N LEU A 100 -25.64 -34.12 23.72
CA LEU A 100 -26.41 -35.27 23.26
C LEU A 100 -25.99 -36.59 23.96
N GLY A 101 -24.69 -36.77 24.21
CA GLY A 101 -24.17 -37.89 24.99
C GLY A 101 -24.65 -37.90 26.44
N GLY A 102 -24.72 -36.72 27.08
CA GLY A 102 -25.28 -36.54 28.41
C GLY A 102 -26.78 -36.87 28.48
N LEU A 103 -27.55 -36.45 27.47
CA LEU A 103 -28.97 -36.80 27.33
C LEU A 103 -29.17 -38.32 27.11
N GLY A 104 -28.34 -38.96 26.29
CA GLY A 104 -28.39 -40.42 26.10
C GLY A 104 -28.00 -41.22 27.35
N ARG A 105 -27.15 -40.66 28.22
CA ARG A 105 -26.80 -41.26 29.53
C ARG A 105 -27.90 -41.08 30.57
N SER A 106 -28.54 -39.91 30.63
CA SER A 106 -29.64 -39.62 31.57
C SER A 106 -30.98 -40.29 31.16
N GLY A 107 -31.21 -40.53 29.87
CA GLY A 107 -32.36 -41.28 29.36
C GLY A 107 -32.35 -42.79 29.64
N ARG A 108 -31.30 -43.34 30.26
CA ARG A 108 -31.23 -44.78 30.63
C ARG A 108 -32.05 -45.15 31.87
N SER A 109 -32.55 -44.18 32.64
CA SER A 109 -33.31 -44.45 33.88
C SER A 109 -34.84 -44.40 33.72
N ASN A 110 -35.37 -43.98 32.56
CA ASN A 110 -36.81 -43.80 32.38
C ASN A 110 -37.44 -44.94 31.55
N LYS A 111 -38.48 -45.60 32.07
CA LYS A 111 -39.06 -46.85 31.51
C LYS A 111 -39.80 -46.71 30.18
N PHE A 112 -40.01 -45.49 29.67
CA PHE A 112 -40.93 -45.23 28.56
C PHE A 112 -40.30 -44.63 27.30
N VAL A 113 -39.08 -44.10 27.34
CA VAL A 113 -38.37 -43.58 26.15
C VAL A 113 -36.87 -43.86 26.26
N LYS A 114 -36.33 -44.71 25.37
CA LYS A 114 -34.90 -45.07 25.34
C LYS A 114 -34.21 -44.31 24.21
N ILE A 115 -33.58 -43.18 24.54
CA ILE A 115 -32.73 -42.44 23.60
C ILE A 115 -31.32 -43.05 23.66
N THR A 116 -30.98 -43.92 22.71
CA THR A 116 -29.62 -44.44 22.56
C THR A 116 -28.81 -43.58 21.60
N TYR A 117 -27.94 -42.73 22.16
CA TYR A 117 -26.91 -42.02 21.42
C TYR A 117 -25.56 -42.72 21.61
N ARG A 118 -24.90 -43.10 20.51
CA ARG A 118 -23.55 -43.68 20.52
C ARG A 118 -22.59 -42.59 20.06
N SER A 119 -21.84 -42.01 20.99
CA SER A 119 -20.83 -41.00 20.67
C SER A 119 -19.76 -41.61 19.75
N MET A 120 -19.70 -41.13 18.51
CA MET A 120 -18.58 -41.42 17.61
C MET A 120 -17.37 -40.55 18.01
N PRO A 121 -16.12 -41.05 17.88
CA PRO A 121 -14.95 -40.22 18.10
C PRO A 121 -14.96 -39.02 17.14
N PHE A 122 -14.85 -37.81 17.69
CA PHE A 122 -14.72 -36.60 16.89
C PHE A 122 -13.30 -36.50 16.34
N TYR A 123 -13.19 -36.18 15.06
CA TYR A 123 -11.93 -35.90 14.37
C TYR A 123 -12.00 -34.47 13.84
N PRO A 124 -11.15 -33.56 14.34
CA PRO A 124 -11.15 -32.19 13.88
C PRO A 124 -10.78 -32.13 12.40
N GLN A 125 -11.42 -31.23 11.68
CA GLN A 125 -11.14 -31.00 10.27
C GLN A 125 -9.83 -30.21 10.12
N PRO A 126 -9.02 -30.47 9.10
CA PRO A 126 -7.84 -29.65 8.81
C PRO A 126 -8.19 -28.17 8.71
N LEU A 127 -7.30 -27.31 9.20
CA LEU A 127 -7.46 -25.88 9.06
C LEU A 127 -7.26 -25.48 7.60
N PRO A 128 -8.11 -24.60 7.03
CA PRO A 128 -7.86 -24.00 5.73
C PRO A 128 -6.45 -23.42 5.65
N ASP A 129 -5.81 -23.63 4.51
CA ASP A 129 -4.55 -22.99 4.18
C ASP A 129 -4.76 -21.49 3.92
N ILE A 130 -3.69 -20.72 4.14
CA ILE A 130 -3.67 -19.29 3.85
C ILE A 130 -2.69 -19.09 2.69
N ASP A 131 -3.25 -18.82 1.51
CA ASP A 131 -2.55 -18.45 0.29
C ASP A 131 -2.98 -17.03 -0.11
N GLU A 132 -2.42 -16.06 0.60
CA GLU A 132 -2.63 -14.64 0.38
C GLU A 132 -1.59 -14.10 -0.60
N GLU A 133 -2.01 -13.18 -1.46
CA GLU A 133 -1.13 -12.57 -2.47
C GLU A 133 0.19 -12.06 -1.86
N GLN A 134 1.30 -12.48 -2.46
CA GLN A 134 2.62 -12.10 -1.98
C GLN A 134 2.97 -10.69 -2.43
N LEU A 135 3.20 -9.82 -1.44
CA LEU A 135 3.51 -8.43 -1.67
C LEU A 135 4.96 -8.28 -2.09
N VAL A 136 5.15 -7.63 -3.25
CA VAL A 136 6.46 -7.55 -3.91
C VAL A 136 7.39 -6.51 -3.27
N ARG A 137 6.83 -5.54 -2.55
CA ARG A 137 7.58 -4.38 -2.03
C ARG A 137 7.68 -4.41 -0.51
N GLU A 138 8.68 -5.14 -0.02
CA GLU A 138 9.10 -5.10 1.38
C GLU A 138 9.70 -3.75 1.77
N ARG A 139 9.41 -3.31 3.00
CA ARG A 139 9.79 -2.03 3.56
C ARG A 139 10.20 -2.19 5.01
N THR A 140 11.10 -1.32 5.44
CA THR A 140 11.42 -1.10 6.84
C THR A 140 11.15 0.36 7.14
N CYS A 141 10.22 0.64 8.06
CA CYS A 141 9.91 2.01 8.44
C CYS A 141 11.14 2.65 9.13
N VAL A 142 11.58 3.83 8.69
CA VAL A 142 12.73 4.50 9.34
C VAL A 142 12.39 5.02 10.74
N THR A 143 11.11 5.27 11.02
CA THR A 143 10.65 5.85 12.28
C THR A 143 10.57 4.80 13.39
N CYS A 144 9.95 3.65 13.11
CA CYS A 144 9.72 2.61 14.12
C CYS A 144 10.41 1.26 13.83
N GLY A 145 11.10 1.12 12.69
CA GLY A 145 11.82 -0.10 12.33
C GLY A 145 10.95 -1.27 11.87
N ILE A 146 9.61 -1.14 11.89
CA ILE A 146 8.72 -2.24 11.51
C ILE A 146 8.93 -2.65 10.06
N ARG A 147 9.03 -3.96 9.81
CA ARG A 147 9.00 -4.52 8.46
C ARG A 147 7.59 -4.84 8.01
N TYR A 148 7.25 -4.35 6.83
CA TYR A 148 5.93 -4.51 6.23
C TYR A 148 6.05 -4.53 4.71
N ALA A 149 5.05 -5.06 4.03
CA ALA A 149 4.97 -5.04 2.59
C ALA A 149 3.62 -4.51 2.13
N VAL A 150 3.60 -3.86 0.96
CA VAL A 150 2.44 -3.15 0.40
C VAL A 150 2.40 -3.28 -1.13
N PHE A 151 1.24 -3.01 -1.73
CA PHE A 151 1.07 -2.82 -3.16
C PHE A 151 1.19 -1.33 -3.54
N GLY A 152 1.90 -1.04 -4.63
CA GLY A 152 1.87 0.30 -5.22
C GLY A 152 2.30 1.44 -4.28
N GLU A 153 1.52 2.53 -4.28
CA GLU A 153 1.74 3.75 -3.48
C GLU A 153 1.10 3.59 -2.09
N HIS A 154 1.82 4.01 -1.05
CA HIS A 154 1.34 4.07 0.33
C HIS A 154 1.84 5.36 0.97
N SER A 155 1.23 5.76 2.08
CA SER A 155 1.61 7.01 2.78
C SER A 155 1.68 6.86 4.29
N PHE A 156 1.44 5.64 4.79
CA PHE A 156 1.42 5.33 6.22
C PHE A 156 2.22 4.07 6.51
N CYS A 157 2.93 4.09 7.63
CA CYS A 157 3.44 2.93 8.32
C CYS A 157 2.28 2.25 9.09
N PRO A 158 2.20 0.90 9.09
CA PRO A 158 1.20 0.17 9.86
C PRO A 158 1.17 0.49 11.36
N VAL A 159 2.31 0.93 11.92
CA VAL A 159 2.49 1.10 13.37
C VAL A 159 2.62 2.58 13.74
N SER A 160 3.54 3.32 13.12
CA SER A 160 3.81 4.72 13.48
C SER A 160 2.95 5.75 12.74
N GLY A 161 2.05 5.33 11.84
CA GLY A 161 1.16 6.24 11.12
C GLY A 161 1.84 6.94 9.95
N ALA A 162 1.58 8.24 9.76
CA ALA A 162 2.00 8.98 8.57
C ALA A 162 3.52 8.91 8.35
N LEU A 163 3.92 8.62 7.11
CA LEU A 163 5.31 8.64 6.69
C LEU A 163 5.78 10.05 6.36
N ASP A 164 7.08 10.26 6.42
CA ASP A 164 7.71 11.50 5.97
C ASP A 164 7.45 11.73 4.47
N ALA A 165 7.23 12.99 4.07
CA ALA A 165 6.88 13.32 2.69
C ALA A 165 7.99 12.94 1.71
N GLY A 166 9.26 13.09 2.12
CA GLY A 166 10.45 12.64 1.40
C GLY A 166 10.46 11.13 1.16
N GLU A 167 10.05 10.34 2.15
CA GLU A 167 9.92 8.88 2.00
C GLU A 167 8.83 8.49 1.02
N VAL A 168 7.63 9.07 1.17
CA VAL A 168 6.50 8.80 0.27
C VAL A 168 6.88 9.14 -1.17
N ALA A 169 7.56 10.27 -1.39
CA ALA A 169 8.00 10.66 -2.72
C ALA A 169 9.04 9.70 -3.32
N ARG A 170 10.06 9.32 -2.53
CA ARG A 170 11.09 8.37 -2.97
C ARG A 170 10.48 7.03 -3.36
N ASP A 171 9.54 6.55 -2.57
CA ASP A 171 8.89 5.26 -2.79
C ASP A 171 7.98 5.26 -4.01
N ALA A 172 7.24 6.34 -4.23
CA ALA A 172 6.40 6.55 -5.40
C ALA A 172 7.24 6.63 -6.68
N LEU A 173 8.31 7.44 -6.69
CA LEU A 173 9.23 7.55 -7.83
C LEU A 173 9.97 6.23 -8.10
N GLY A 174 10.38 5.54 -7.05
CA GLY A 174 10.95 4.19 -7.18
C GLY A 174 9.94 3.19 -7.75
N ALA A 175 8.64 3.34 -7.47
CA ALA A 175 7.59 2.46 -8.02
C ALA A 175 7.49 2.63 -9.53
N GLU A 176 7.49 3.89 -9.98
CA GLU A 176 7.47 4.25 -11.39
C GLU A 176 8.71 3.72 -12.12
N ALA A 177 9.89 3.79 -11.48
CA ALA A 177 11.12 3.21 -12.04
C ALA A 177 11.02 1.69 -12.19
N SER A 178 10.60 0.97 -11.14
CA SER A 178 10.41 -0.49 -11.18
C SER A 178 9.37 -0.90 -12.24
N LYS A 179 8.30 -0.13 -12.39
CA LYS A 179 7.29 -0.35 -13.43
C LYS A 179 7.89 -0.24 -14.83
N LEU A 180 8.68 0.79 -15.11
CA LEU A 180 9.36 0.93 -16.41
C LEU A 180 10.38 -0.20 -16.65
N SER A 181 11.10 -0.66 -15.62
CA SER A 181 12.00 -1.81 -15.73
C SER A 181 11.26 -3.12 -16.01
N ALA A 182 10.11 -3.35 -15.39
CA ALA A 182 9.30 -4.54 -15.66
C ALA A 182 8.82 -4.60 -17.11
N LEU A 183 8.57 -3.45 -17.74
CA LEU A 183 8.24 -3.39 -19.17
C LEU A 183 9.39 -3.88 -20.07
N ASP A 184 10.64 -3.76 -19.64
CA ASP A 184 11.79 -4.23 -20.42
C ASP A 184 11.90 -5.76 -20.44
N SER A 185 11.35 -6.44 -19.44
CA SER A 185 11.34 -7.92 -19.32
C SER A 185 10.20 -8.60 -20.10
N ILE A 186 9.31 -7.83 -20.74
CA ILE A 186 8.18 -8.39 -21.50
C ILE A 186 8.71 -9.11 -22.76
N PRO A 187 8.36 -10.39 -22.99
CA PRO A 187 8.84 -11.11 -24.15
C PRO A 187 8.30 -10.52 -25.47
N GLY A 188 9.06 -10.70 -26.56
CA GLY A 188 8.83 -10.04 -27.85
C GLY A 188 7.39 -10.11 -28.40
N PRO A 189 6.73 -11.29 -28.44
CA PRO A 189 5.35 -11.40 -28.93
C PRO A 189 4.35 -10.58 -28.10
N GLN A 190 4.43 -10.65 -26.77
CA GLN A 190 3.58 -9.86 -25.88
C GLN A 190 3.90 -8.37 -25.99
N ARG A 191 5.18 -8.02 -26.13
CA ARG A 191 5.63 -6.63 -26.31
C ARG A 191 5.06 -6.02 -27.58
N ALA A 192 5.03 -6.76 -28.68
CA ALA A 192 4.44 -6.29 -29.94
C ALA A 192 2.93 -6.00 -29.79
N ALA A 193 2.18 -6.92 -29.17
CA ALA A 193 0.75 -6.74 -28.94
C ALA A 193 0.45 -5.53 -28.04
N LEU A 194 1.20 -5.34 -26.95
CA LEU A 194 1.05 -4.18 -26.07
C LEU A 194 1.42 -2.86 -26.76
N ARG A 195 2.39 -2.91 -27.68
CA ARG A 195 2.79 -1.74 -28.47
C ARG A 195 1.69 -1.31 -29.44
N GLU A 196 1.05 -2.27 -30.11
CA GLU A 196 -0.09 -2.01 -30.99
C GLU A 196 -1.24 -1.33 -30.23
N GLN A 197 -1.44 -1.69 -28.96
CA GLN A 197 -2.44 -1.09 -28.07
C GLN A 197 -2.01 0.27 -27.46
N GLY A 198 -0.82 0.78 -27.78
CA GLY A 198 -0.33 2.06 -27.28
C GLY A 198 0.05 2.07 -25.79
N VAL A 199 0.23 0.89 -25.17
CA VAL A 199 0.47 0.75 -23.72
C VAL A 199 1.74 1.46 -23.27
N PHE A 200 2.84 1.34 -24.04
CA PHE A 200 4.12 1.95 -23.66
C PHE A 200 4.06 3.48 -23.67
N ASP A 201 3.45 4.06 -24.70
CA ASP A 201 3.30 5.52 -24.83
C ASP A 201 2.41 6.07 -23.70
N ARG A 202 1.32 5.35 -23.39
CA ARG A 202 0.43 5.70 -22.28
C ARG A 202 1.15 5.68 -20.94
N ILE A 203 1.91 4.61 -20.67
CA ILE A 203 2.68 4.49 -19.42
C ILE A 203 3.72 5.61 -19.30
N ALA A 204 4.46 5.92 -20.37
CA ALA A 204 5.46 6.97 -20.32
C ALA A 204 4.84 8.35 -20.02
N VAL A 205 3.70 8.68 -20.65
CA VAL A 205 2.96 9.93 -20.40
C VAL A 205 2.36 9.96 -18.98
N ASP A 206 1.80 8.84 -18.51
CA ASP A 206 1.23 8.75 -17.18
C ASP A 206 2.32 8.89 -16.10
N THR A 207 3.52 8.35 -16.34
CA THR A 207 4.70 8.55 -15.48
C THR A 207 5.07 10.03 -15.37
N LEU A 208 5.02 10.82 -16.45
CA LEU A 208 5.25 12.27 -16.35
C LEU A 208 4.21 12.94 -15.44
N SER A 209 2.94 12.54 -15.55
CA SER A 209 1.88 13.09 -14.71
C SER A 209 2.08 12.70 -13.24
N ARG A 210 2.52 11.47 -12.97
CA ARG A 210 2.86 10.98 -11.62
C ARG A 210 4.02 11.75 -11.01
N VAL A 211 5.09 11.98 -11.77
CA VAL A 211 6.26 12.77 -11.34
C VAL A 211 5.83 14.15 -10.84
N VAL A 212 5.02 14.88 -11.61
CA VAL A 212 4.54 16.22 -11.20
C VAL A 212 3.74 16.14 -9.89
N GLY A 213 2.83 15.18 -9.76
CA GLY A 213 2.01 15.02 -8.56
C GLY A 213 2.81 14.65 -7.32
N VAL A 214 3.87 13.84 -7.48
CA VAL A 214 4.76 13.49 -6.37
C VAL A 214 5.56 14.72 -5.90
N VAL A 215 6.19 15.45 -6.83
CA VAL A 215 6.93 16.68 -6.51
C VAL A 215 6.01 17.70 -5.86
N GLU A 216 4.80 17.90 -6.38
CA GLU A 216 3.82 18.83 -5.83
C GLU A 216 3.47 18.49 -4.37
N ARG A 217 3.14 17.21 -4.10
CA ARG A 217 2.73 16.77 -2.77
C ARG A 217 3.85 16.94 -1.76
N LEU A 218 5.07 16.54 -2.12
CA LEU A 218 6.25 16.72 -1.28
C LEU A 218 6.53 18.21 -1.03
N ALA A 219 6.57 19.01 -2.09
CA ALA A 219 6.89 20.42 -1.98
C ALA A 219 5.90 21.17 -1.10
N ARG A 220 4.60 20.85 -1.23
CA ARG A 220 3.57 21.40 -0.36
C ARG A 220 3.79 21.01 1.10
N ALA A 221 3.96 19.71 1.37
CA ALA A 221 4.10 19.20 2.72
C ALA A 221 5.32 19.80 3.43
N GLU A 222 6.47 19.88 2.75
CA GLU A 222 7.69 20.46 3.31
C GLU A 222 7.57 21.97 3.52
N PHE A 223 6.93 22.68 2.59
CA PHE A 223 6.69 24.11 2.75
C PHE A 223 5.77 24.40 3.95
N GLU A 224 4.65 23.69 4.04
CA GLU A 224 3.69 23.84 5.15
C GLU A 224 4.30 23.46 6.50
N ARG A 225 5.25 22.51 6.52
CA ARG A 225 5.97 22.10 7.73
C ARG A 225 7.01 23.13 8.20
N ARG A 226 7.63 23.87 7.28
CA ARG A 226 8.82 24.70 7.56
C ARG A 226 8.55 26.20 7.60
N VAL A 227 7.45 26.66 7.01
CA VAL A 227 7.15 28.10 6.85
C VAL A 227 5.92 28.48 7.66
N GLU A 228 6.05 29.50 8.51
CA GLU A 228 4.93 30.06 9.27
C GLU A 228 4.74 31.56 8.95
N PRO A 229 3.53 32.03 8.57
CA PRO A 229 2.29 31.28 8.36
C PRO A 229 2.13 30.78 6.90
N ALA A 230 2.45 29.51 6.62
CA ALA A 230 2.31 28.93 5.27
C ALA A 230 0.89 29.08 4.71
N GLY A 231 -0.15 28.83 5.51
CA GLY A 231 -1.54 28.93 5.05
C GLY A 231 -1.92 30.34 4.53
N GLN A 232 -1.37 31.39 5.13
CA GLN A 232 -1.60 32.76 4.66
C GLN A 232 -0.79 33.08 3.41
N ILE A 233 0.46 32.60 3.33
CA ILE A 233 1.32 32.77 2.15
C ILE A 233 0.73 32.06 0.93
N LEU A 234 0.18 30.86 1.11
CA LEU A 234 -0.39 30.04 0.05
C LEU A 234 -1.79 30.48 -0.40
N LYS A 235 -2.45 31.35 0.37
CA LYS A 235 -3.81 31.81 0.08
C LYS A 235 -3.87 32.47 -1.30
N GLY A 236 -4.70 31.92 -2.18
CA GLY A 236 -4.90 32.44 -3.55
C GLY A 236 -3.83 32.05 -4.57
N LYS A 237 -2.80 31.26 -4.21
CA LYS A 237 -1.73 30.85 -5.13
C LYS A 237 -2.08 29.62 -6.02
N GLY A 238 -3.23 28.98 -5.76
CA GLY A 238 -3.73 27.84 -6.53
C GLY A 238 -2.73 26.68 -6.59
N ASN A 239 -2.53 26.10 -7.78
CA ASN A 239 -1.60 24.99 -8.01
C ASN A 239 -0.14 25.46 -8.11
N VAL A 240 0.32 26.29 -7.16
CA VAL A 240 1.67 26.88 -7.18
C VAL A 240 2.75 25.81 -7.23
N PHE A 241 2.59 24.71 -6.48
CA PHE A 241 3.53 23.60 -6.46
C PHE A 241 3.51 22.71 -7.72
N GLN A 242 2.53 22.88 -8.62
CA GLN A 242 2.56 22.25 -9.95
C GLN A 242 3.26 23.12 -11.00
N ARG A 243 3.46 24.41 -10.72
CA ARG A 243 4.13 25.35 -11.62
C ARG A 243 5.59 25.42 -11.20
N LEU A 244 6.46 24.84 -12.02
CA LEU A 244 7.85 24.57 -11.66
C LEU A 244 8.63 25.83 -11.23
N ASP A 245 8.53 26.91 -12.00
CA ASP A 245 9.19 28.18 -11.66
C ASP A 245 8.58 28.85 -10.43
N ASP A 246 7.24 28.90 -10.31
CA ASP A 246 6.60 29.46 -9.12
C ASP A 246 6.92 28.67 -7.84
N LEU A 247 7.09 27.35 -7.94
CA LEU A 247 7.57 26.51 -6.83
C LEU A 247 8.98 26.94 -6.43
N ALA A 248 9.90 27.09 -7.38
CA ALA A 248 11.27 27.52 -7.10
C ALA A 248 11.32 28.92 -6.49
N ASP A 249 10.55 29.86 -7.03
CA ASP A 249 10.46 31.23 -6.50
C ASP A 249 9.92 31.23 -5.07
N LEU A 250 8.91 30.40 -4.78
CA LEU A 250 8.33 30.29 -3.45
C LEU A 250 9.34 29.71 -2.44
N TYR A 251 10.06 28.66 -2.83
CA TYR A 251 11.11 28.06 -2.00
C TYR A 251 12.30 29.01 -1.79
N SER A 252 12.74 29.70 -2.83
CA SER A 252 13.82 30.68 -2.73
C SER A 252 13.45 31.82 -1.79
N ALA A 253 12.23 32.36 -1.91
CA ALA A 253 11.77 33.50 -1.11
C ALA A 253 11.58 33.20 0.38
N HIS A 254 11.23 31.96 0.74
CA HIS A 254 10.80 31.62 2.12
C HIS A 254 11.68 30.60 2.82
N LEU A 255 12.46 29.82 2.09
CA LEU A 255 13.31 28.75 2.63
C LEU A 255 14.78 28.92 2.27
N ASP A 256 15.15 29.96 1.50
CA ASP A 256 16.50 30.19 0.97
C ASP A 256 17.04 28.98 0.17
N ILE A 257 16.12 28.24 -0.47
CA ILE A 257 16.41 27.10 -1.32
C ILE A 257 15.98 27.48 -2.74
N ASP A 258 16.95 27.68 -3.63
CA ASP A 258 16.67 27.80 -5.06
C ASP A 258 17.09 26.50 -5.77
N PRO A 259 16.15 25.60 -6.11
CA PRO A 259 16.49 24.33 -6.77
C PRO A 259 17.12 24.54 -8.16
N ARG A 260 16.98 25.72 -8.77
CA ARG A 260 17.59 26.07 -10.07
C ARG A 260 19.11 26.22 -9.98
N LEU A 261 19.63 26.52 -8.79
CA LEU A 261 21.06 26.75 -8.55
C LEU A 261 21.81 25.47 -8.16
N VAL A 262 21.09 24.36 -7.97
CA VAL A 262 21.69 23.07 -7.60
C VAL A 262 22.27 22.39 -8.85
N PRO A 263 23.58 22.09 -8.89
CA PRO A 263 24.24 21.57 -10.10
C PRO A 263 23.64 20.29 -10.67
N ASP A 264 23.11 19.40 -9.81
CA ASP A 264 22.55 18.11 -10.23
C ASP A 264 21.10 18.20 -10.73
N VAL A 265 20.46 19.37 -10.58
CA VAL A 265 19.09 19.63 -11.04
C VAL A 265 19.15 20.22 -12.46
N ASP A 266 18.75 19.42 -13.45
CA ASP A 266 18.62 19.89 -14.83
C ASP A 266 17.27 20.63 -15.00
N TRP A 267 17.29 21.93 -14.71
CA TRP A 267 16.09 22.76 -14.79
C TRP A 267 15.52 22.86 -16.20
N VAL A 268 16.38 22.83 -17.22
CA VAL A 268 15.97 22.91 -18.64
C VAL A 268 15.19 21.64 -19.01
N LEU A 269 15.69 20.48 -18.60
CA LEU A 269 15.00 19.20 -18.79
C LEU A 269 13.67 19.15 -18.02
N LEU A 270 13.66 19.53 -16.73
CA LEU A 270 12.44 19.58 -15.93
C LEU A 270 11.38 20.50 -16.56
N THR A 271 11.80 21.69 -17.02
CA THR A 271 10.93 22.65 -17.71
C THR A 271 10.32 22.04 -18.98
N LYS A 272 11.11 21.35 -19.80
CA LYS A 272 10.61 20.62 -20.97
C LYS A 272 9.62 19.53 -20.58
N LEU A 273 9.88 18.77 -19.52
CA LEU A 273 9.00 17.69 -19.05
C LEU A 273 7.66 18.22 -18.54
N TRP A 274 7.65 19.32 -17.80
CA TRP A 274 6.43 20.00 -17.35
C TRP A 274 5.62 20.55 -18.52
N ALA A 275 6.29 21.17 -19.51
CA ALA A 275 5.63 21.64 -20.72
C ALA A 275 5.04 20.48 -21.53
N THR A 276 5.75 19.35 -21.61
CA THR A 276 5.30 18.12 -22.28
C THR A 276 4.06 17.56 -21.58
N ARG A 277 4.07 17.47 -20.24
CA ARG A 277 2.90 17.07 -19.46
C ARG A 277 1.71 18.00 -19.70
N HIS A 278 1.92 19.32 -19.71
CA HIS A 278 0.87 20.30 -20.05
C HIS A 278 0.24 19.98 -21.41
N ALA A 279 1.05 19.79 -22.45
CA ALA A 279 0.57 19.49 -23.79
C ALA A 279 -0.19 18.17 -23.86
N HIS A 280 0.27 17.12 -23.17
CA HIS A 280 -0.45 15.84 -23.11
C HIS A 280 -1.78 15.92 -22.37
N VAL A 281 -1.86 16.68 -21.28
CA VAL A 281 -3.08 16.80 -20.48
C VAL A 281 -4.11 17.75 -21.12
N HIS A 282 -3.67 18.83 -21.76
CA HIS A 282 -4.57 19.90 -22.20
C HIS A 282 -4.67 20.09 -23.72
N ALA A 283 -3.64 19.70 -24.48
CA ALA A 283 -3.61 19.82 -25.94
C ALA A 283 -3.63 18.45 -26.63
N GLY A 284 -4.04 17.41 -25.90
CA GLY A 284 -4.12 16.04 -26.41
C GLY A 284 -2.78 15.48 -26.87
N GLY A 285 -1.65 16.02 -26.40
CA GLY A 285 -0.27 15.65 -26.78
C GLY A 285 0.26 16.36 -28.03
N LEU A 286 -0.45 17.39 -28.50
CA LEU A 286 0.02 18.25 -29.59
C LEU A 286 0.74 19.47 -29.04
N VAL A 287 1.75 19.94 -29.78
CA VAL A 287 2.41 21.21 -29.49
C VAL A 287 1.41 22.35 -29.63
N ASP A 288 1.20 23.09 -28.55
CA ASP A 288 0.45 24.34 -28.54
C ASP A 288 1.40 25.56 -28.43
N THR A 289 0.85 26.75 -28.50
CA THR A 289 1.63 28.00 -28.37
C THR A 289 2.34 28.09 -27.02
N LYS A 290 1.71 27.59 -25.95
CA LYS A 290 2.26 27.63 -24.59
C LYS A 290 3.50 26.73 -24.46
N TYR A 291 3.49 25.56 -25.08
CA TYR A 291 4.65 24.67 -25.14
C TYR A 291 5.84 25.37 -25.80
N LEU A 292 5.66 26.05 -26.94
CA LEU A 292 6.77 26.73 -27.64
C LEU A 292 7.23 28.01 -26.94
N GLN A 293 6.36 28.65 -26.15
CA GLN A 293 6.78 29.75 -25.28
C GLN A 293 7.76 29.28 -24.19
N ILE A 294 7.52 28.09 -23.63
CA ILE A 294 8.34 27.49 -22.58
C ILE A 294 9.58 26.80 -23.17
N VAL A 295 9.38 25.96 -24.18
CA VAL A 295 10.42 25.16 -24.85
C VAL A 295 10.78 25.81 -26.18
N ASN A 296 11.28 27.04 -26.13
CA ASN A 296 11.55 27.88 -27.31
C ASN A 296 12.66 27.36 -28.24
N TYR A 297 13.49 26.43 -27.74
CA TYR A 297 14.53 25.73 -28.49
C TYR A 297 14.01 24.45 -29.17
N SER A 298 12.72 24.13 -29.05
CA SER A 298 12.14 22.98 -29.73
C SER A 298 12.11 23.20 -31.25
N SER A 299 12.49 22.17 -32.00
CA SER A 299 12.32 22.13 -33.46
C SER A 299 10.88 21.80 -33.89
N LEU A 300 10.01 21.47 -32.95
CA LEU A 300 8.61 21.15 -33.24
C LEU A 300 7.80 22.41 -33.54
N LYS A 301 6.72 22.25 -34.30
CA LYS A 301 5.76 23.29 -34.69
C LYS A 301 4.40 23.03 -34.06
N VAL A 302 3.61 24.09 -33.91
CA VAL A 302 2.22 23.99 -33.43
C VAL A 302 1.44 22.94 -34.23
N GLY A 303 0.71 22.07 -33.53
CA GLY A 303 -0.05 20.97 -34.11
C GLY A 303 0.74 19.68 -34.34
N GLN A 304 2.08 19.68 -34.18
CA GLN A 304 2.86 18.44 -34.22
C GLN A 304 2.70 17.64 -32.93
N ARG A 305 2.80 16.31 -33.05
CA ARG A 305 2.74 15.39 -31.92
C ARG A 305 4.04 15.45 -31.10
N ILE A 306 3.90 15.58 -29.79
CA ILE A 306 5.01 15.34 -28.87
C ILE A 306 5.03 13.83 -28.57
N VAL A 307 6.19 13.22 -28.77
CA VAL A 307 6.44 11.81 -28.48
C VAL A 307 7.20 11.73 -27.16
N VAL A 308 6.68 10.94 -26.22
CA VAL A 308 7.33 10.69 -24.92
C VAL A 308 7.87 9.27 -24.95
N THR A 309 9.18 9.14 -24.78
CA THR A 309 9.86 7.85 -24.75
C THR A 309 9.96 7.30 -23.32
N ALA A 310 10.27 6.02 -23.18
CA ALA A 310 10.59 5.43 -21.87
C ALA A 310 11.81 6.12 -21.23
N ASP A 311 12.77 6.60 -22.03
CA ASP A 311 13.94 7.30 -21.51
C ASP A 311 13.60 8.70 -21.01
N ASP A 312 12.66 9.41 -21.66
CA ASP A 312 12.12 10.66 -21.13
C ASP A 312 11.47 10.43 -19.76
N ALA A 313 10.69 9.35 -19.61
CA ALA A 313 10.05 8.99 -18.33
C ALA A 313 11.09 8.62 -17.24
N ARG A 314 12.13 7.84 -17.58
CA ARG A 314 13.22 7.52 -16.65
C ARG A 314 14.01 8.76 -16.23
N ASN A 315 14.29 9.66 -17.18
CA ASN A 315 14.96 10.92 -16.91
C ASN A 315 14.10 11.83 -16.01
N ALA A 316 12.78 11.86 -16.23
CA ALA A 316 11.84 12.58 -15.37
C ALA A 316 11.87 12.06 -13.93
N ILE A 317 11.84 10.74 -13.75
CA ILE A 317 11.95 10.11 -12.42
C ILE A 317 13.28 10.50 -11.75
N ARG A 318 14.41 10.40 -12.46
CA ARG A 318 15.73 10.74 -11.92
C ARG A 318 15.80 12.20 -11.46
N GLN A 319 15.40 13.13 -12.33
CA GLN A 319 15.40 14.55 -12.00
C GLN A 319 14.44 14.89 -10.87
N ALA A 320 13.27 14.23 -10.82
CA ALA A 320 12.34 14.40 -9.71
C ALA A 320 12.86 13.85 -8.39
N MET A 321 13.61 12.74 -8.38
CA MET A 321 14.26 12.23 -7.16
C MET A 321 15.26 13.25 -6.60
N ILE A 322 16.10 13.83 -7.46
CA ILE A 322 17.07 14.87 -7.06
C ILE A 322 16.33 16.11 -6.55
N LEU A 323 15.33 16.59 -7.30
CA LEU A 323 14.53 17.74 -6.91
C LEU A 323 13.85 17.51 -5.55
N CYS A 324 13.24 16.34 -5.35
CA CYS A 324 12.61 15.98 -4.06
C CYS A 324 13.62 15.99 -2.91
N SER A 325 14.85 15.49 -3.11
CA SER A 325 15.86 15.54 -2.04
C SER A 325 16.29 16.96 -1.68
N ILE A 326 16.32 17.88 -2.65
CA ILE A 326 16.62 19.30 -2.42
C ILE A 326 15.47 20.00 -1.69
N LEU A 327 14.22 19.72 -2.07
CA LEU A 327 13.05 20.35 -1.46
C LEU A 327 12.77 19.83 -0.04
N ALA A 328 13.23 18.63 0.30
CA ALA A 328 13.11 18.03 1.63
C ALA A 328 14.25 18.41 2.59
N GLY A 329 15.42 18.77 2.07
CA GLY A 329 16.58 19.23 2.86
C GLY A 329 16.38 20.64 3.41
#